data_AF-A0A7W7D9L9-F1
#
_entry.id   AF-A0A7W7D9L9-F1
#
_cell.length_a   1.000
_cell.length_b   1.000
_cell.length_c   1.000
_cell.angle_alpha   90.00
_cell.angle_beta   90.00
_cell.angle_gamma   90.00
#
_symmetry.space_group_name_H-M   'P 1'
#
loop_
_entity.id
_entity.type
_entity.pdbx_description
1 polymer ?
#
loop_
_entity_poly.entity_id
_entity_poly.type
_entity_poly.pdbx_seq_one_letter_code
_entity_poly.pdbx_strand_id
1 'polypeptide(L)'
;MERHYGHGDEIPGTTDPLTRLSLDVLAETAAPPPGAVDRLLSAARSARRPVAAAGFTAPFAGRVAAMDALLASATRADWSQKIVEGWTLQELVAHLAATDSLVACAIDAPVAGPPLTANDVLGRTADMIAYTGGRTPQETRAEWRAQAEAIRARAAEMDPGTPITPGGMSFALSDHLLARMLETWLHTVDAAAVLGVSLPLPVAAHIHPTADFCARLIPWTMLLSGVDGGGARAVRLTLTGPGGGVWHVPLDVQVVARPDDGAPAEVEIACDVVDFCFLLGGRRAPDEFPATITGDAGLARDVLHCAPVLSGP
;
A
#
# COMPACT_ATOMS: atom_id res chain seq x y z
N MET A 1 57.10 -42.95 -39.71
CA MET A 1 56.23 -43.82 -40.52
C MET A 1 54.86 -43.79 -39.84
N GLU A 2 53.96 -43.00 -40.40
CA GLU A 2 52.84 -42.34 -39.72
C GLU A 2 51.61 -43.22 -39.51
N ARG A 3 50.84 -42.88 -38.47
CA ARG A 3 49.67 -43.61 -37.98
C ARG A 3 48.39 -43.13 -38.67
N HIS A 4 47.56 -44.08 -39.04
CA HIS A 4 46.12 -43.92 -39.30
C HIS A 4 45.39 -43.33 -38.10
N TYR A 5 44.41 -42.46 -38.36
CA TYR A 5 43.07 -42.54 -37.77
C TYR A 5 42.07 -41.84 -38.69
N GLY A 6 40.96 -42.51 -38.96
CA GLY A 6 39.78 -41.95 -39.59
C GLY A 6 38.53 -42.36 -38.82
N HIS A 7 37.52 -41.49 -38.97
CA HIS A 7 36.07 -41.72 -38.89
C HIS A 7 35.28 -41.40 -37.60
N GLY A 8 34.12 -40.78 -37.86
CA GLY A 8 32.98 -40.50 -36.99
C GLY A 8 32.74 -38.98 -36.78
N ASP A 9 31.64 -38.32 -37.15
CA ASP A 9 30.39 -38.71 -37.82
C ASP A 9 29.71 -37.43 -38.35
N GLU A 10 28.99 -37.53 -39.47
CA GLU A 10 28.06 -36.52 -39.98
C GLU A 10 26.77 -36.47 -39.15
N ILE A 11 26.15 -35.29 -39.01
CA ILE A 11 24.69 -35.16 -38.84
C ILE A 11 24.14 -34.13 -39.86
N PRO A 12 23.01 -34.42 -40.53
CA PRO A 12 22.54 -33.69 -41.72
C PRO A 12 21.72 -32.44 -41.37
N GLY A 13 21.78 -31.46 -42.26
CA GLY A 13 20.93 -30.27 -42.20
C GLY A 13 19.46 -30.58 -42.48
N THR A 14 18.57 -30.06 -41.63
CA THR A 14 17.17 -29.79 -41.98
C THR A 14 17.04 -28.33 -42.38
N THR A 15 16.77 -28.15 -43.67
CA THR A 15 16.33 -26.92 -44.33
C THR A 15 14.91 -26.55 -43.89
N ASP A 16 14.78 -25.64 -42.92
CA ASP A 16 13.49 -24.98 -42.62
C ASP A 16 13.54 -23.49 -43.03
N PRO A 17 12.76 -23.06 -44.05
CA PRO A 17 12.69 -21.67 -44.47
C PRO A 17 12.09 -20.73 -43.41
N LEU A 18 11.26 -21.25 -42.50
CA LEU A 18 10.57 -20.45 -41.47
C LEU A 18 11.54 -20.01 -40.35
N THR A 19 12.52 -20.84 -40.02
CA THR A 19 13.56 -20.49 -39.03
C THR A 19 14.49 -19.38 -39.53
N ARG A 20 14.77 -19.32 -40.84
CA ARG A 20 15.55 -18.22 -41.44
C ARG A 20 14.77 -16.91 -41.50
N LEU A 21 13.49 -16.96 -41.86
CA LEU A 21 12.61 -15.79 -41.85
C LEU A 21 12.44 -15.20 -40.43
N SER A 22 12.47 -16.06 -39.40
CA SER A 22 12.37 -15.66 -38.00
C SER A 22 13.63 -14.92 -37.49
N LEU A 23 14.81 -15.27 -38.00
CA LEU A 23 16.07 -14.60 -37.66
C LEU A 23 16.26 -13.29 -38.45
N ASP A 24 15.74 -13.21 -39.68
CA ASP A 24 15.78 -11.97 -40.47
C ASP A 24 14.78 -10.91 -39.94
N VAL A 25 13.62 -11.33 -39.41
CA VAL A 25 12.65 -10.40 -38.77
C VAL A 25 13.16 -9.86 -37.42
N LEU A 26 14.01 -10.62 -36.71
CA LEU A 26 14.67 -10.14 -35.48
C LEU A 26 15.93 -9.29 -35.75
N ALA A 27 16.49 -9.36 -36.96
CA ALA A 27 17.62 -8.52 -37.39
C ALA A 27 17.16 -7.17 -37.98
N GLU A 28 15.92 -7.07 -38.44
CA GLU A 28 15.27 -5.80 -38.79
C GLU A 28 14.68 -5.09 -37.56
N THR A 29 15.51 -4.90 -36.52
CA THR A 29 15.22 -3.83 -35.56
C THR A 29 15.53 -2.51 -36.26
N ALA A 30 14.53 -1.93 -36.93
CA ALA A 30 14.60 -0.54 -37.36
C ALA A 30 15.02 0.29 -36.15
N ALA A 31 16.17 0.96 -36.25
CA ALA A 31 16.64 1.83 -35.19
C ALA A 31 15.50 2.79 -34.82
N PRO A 32 15.11 2.87 -33.53
CA PRO A 32 14.00 3.71 -33.13
C PRO A 32 14.23 5.12 -33.67
N PRO A 33 13.23 5.76 -34.32
CA PRO A 33 13.45 7.02 -35.00
C PRO A 33 14.04 8.02 -34.00
N PRO A 34 14.95 8.92 -34.42
CA PRO A 34 15.61 9.85 -33.51
C PRO A 34 14.61 10.52 -32.55
N GLY A 35 14.91 10.43 -31.25
CA GLY A 35 14.06 10.93 -30.17
C GLY A 35 12.84 10.05 -29.84
N ALA A 36 12.70 8.83 -30.35
CA ALA A 36 11.62 7.92 -29.95
C ALA A 36 11.75 7.46 -28.49
N VAL A 37 12.98 7.23 -28.02
CA VAL A 37 13.27 6.99 -26.60
C VAL A 37 12.91 8.23 -25.78
N ASP A 38 13.25 9.43 -26.24
CA ASP A 38 12.87 10.67 -25.54
C ASP A 38 11.38 10.94 -25.56
N ARG A 39 10.67 10.62 -26.65
CA ARG A 39 9.22 10.71 -26.75
C ARG A 39 8.53 9.66 -25.88
N LEU A 40 9.05 8.43 -25.82
CA LEU A 40 8.55 7.37 -24.93
C LEU A 40 8.81 7.74 -23.47
N LEU A 41 10.00 8.25 -23.14
CA LEU A 41 10.34 8.75 -21.81
C LEU A 41 9.51 9.98 -21.43
N SER A 42 9.24 10.89 -22.38
CA SER A 42 8.39 12.07 -22.19
C SER A 42 6.92 11.68 -22.01
N ALA A 43 6.41 10.75 -22.81
CA ALA A 43 5.07 10.18 -22.66
C ALA A 43 4.95 9.41 -21.33
N ALA A 44 5.96 8.62 -20.97
CA ALA A 44 6.03 7.93 -19.69
C ALA A 44 6.21 8.90 -18.51
N ARG A 45 6.87 10.05 -18.68
CA ARG A 45 6.98 11.13 -17.68
C ARG A 45 5.69 11.95 -17.57
N SER A 46 4.96 12.11 -18.67
CA SER A 46 3.67 12.81 -18.71
C SER A 46 2.56 11.93 -18.14
N ALA A 47 2.61 10.62 -18.40
CA ALA A 47 1.78 9.61 -17.73
C ALA A 47 2.17 9.43 -16.25
N ARG A 48 3.47 9.57 -15.93
CA ARG A 48 4.02 9.68 -14.56
C ARG A 48 4.10 11.12 -14.05
N ARG A 49 3.20 12.00 -14.49
CA ARG A 49 3.02 13.27 -13.78
C ARG A 49 1.83 13.06 -12.84
N PRO A 50 2.03 12.53 -11.61
CA PRO A 50 1.11 12.88 -10.55
C PRO A 50 0.93 14.39 -10.62
N VAL A 51 -0.31 14.88 -10.54
CA VAL A 51 -0.50 16.23 -10.03
C VAL A 51 0.35 16.28 -8.76
N ALA A 52 1.37 17.15 -8.73
CA ALA A 52 2.30 17.17 -7.60
C ALA A 52 1.49 17.53 -6.36
N ALA A 53 1.07 16.51 -5.62
CA ALA A 53 0.36 16.68 -4.38
C ALA A 53 1.35 17.32 -3.40
N ALA A 54 0.93 18.40 -2.76
CA ALA A 54 1.75 19.16 -1.84
C ALA A 54 1.30 18.90 -0.40
N GLY A 55 2.25 19.03 0.53
CA GLY A 55 1.98 18.89 1.96
C GLY A 55 1.47 17.51 2.36
N PHE A 56 0.60 17.47 3.37
CA PHE A 56 0.17 16.25 4.04
C PHE A 56 -0.72 15.33 3.17
N THR A 57 -1.21 15.79 2.02
CA THR A 57 -2.01 14.97 1.08
C THR A 57 -1.15 14.09 0.16
N ALA A 58 0.17 14.36 0.07
CA ALA A 58 1.07 13.71 -0.87
C ALA A 58 1.20 12.18 -0.69
N PRO A 59 1.28 11.65 0.56
CA PRO A 59 1.34 10.20 0.77
C PRO A 59 0.13 9.46 0.19
N PHE A 60 -1.09 9.93 0.51
CA PHE A 60 -2.35 9.36 0.00
C PHE A 60 -2.41 9.42 -1.53
N ALA A 61 -2.20 10.61 -2.12
CA ALA A 61 -2.21 10.78 -3.58
C ALA A 61 -1.19 9.88 -4.29
N GLY A 62 0.00 9.71 -3.70
CA GLY A 62 1.05 8.86 -4.23
C GLY A 62 0.71 7.35 -4.19
N ARG A 63 -0.14 6.91 -3.25
CA ARG A 63 -0.62 5.52 -3.20
C ARG A 63 -1.80 5.29 -4.15
N VAL A 64 -2.74 6.23 -4.22
CA VAL A 64 -3.83 6.21 -5.22
C VAL A 64 -3.26 6.11 -6.63
N ALA A 65 -2.25 6.91 -6.97
CA ALA A 65 -1.62 6.87 -8.29
C ALA A 65 -0.91 5.54 -8.59
N ALA A 66 -0.28 4.92 -7.60
CA ALA A 66 0.40 3.64 -7.76
C ALA A 66 -0.60 2.49 -7.99
N MET A 67 -1.66 2.45 -7.18
CA MET A 67 -2.74 1.48 -7.35
C MET A 67 -3.44 1.67 -8.69
N ASP A 68 -3.78 2.90 -9.06
CA ASP A 68 -4.44 3.16 -10.34
C ASP A 68 -3.60 2.73 -11.55
N ALA A 69 -2.27 2.87 -11.48
CA ALA A 69 -1.37 2.37 -12.52
C ALA A 69 -1.40 0.84 -12.62
N LEU A 70 -1.44 0.12 -11.49
CA LEU A 70 -1.63 -1.33 -11.46
C LEU A 70 -2.97 -1.71 -12.12
N LEU A 71 -4.06 -1.08 -11.68
CA LEU A 71 -5.40 -1.32 -12.22
C LEU A 71 -5.52 -0.98 -13.71
N ALA A 72 -4.76 0.01 -14.20
CA ALA A 72 -4.71 0.35 -15.62
C ALA A 72 -4.11 -0.75 -16.49
N SER A 73 -3.15 -1.49 -15.92
CA SER A 73 -2.44 -2.57 -16.61
C SER A 73 -3.15 -3.93 -16.50
N ALA A 74 -4.13 -4.04 -15.59
CA ALA A 74 -4.86 -5.28 -15.34
C ALA A 74 -5.69 -5.71 -16.56
N THR A 75 -5.52 -6.97 -16.95
CA THR A 75 -6.31 -7.61 -18.01
C THR A 75 -7.71 -7.95 -17.51
N ARG A 76 -8.62 -8.32 -18.43
CA ARG A 76 -9.97 -8.77 -18.04
C ARG A 76 -9.96 -9.96 -17.07
N ALA A 77 -9.00 -10.87 -17.21
CA ALA A 77 -8.88 -12.03 -16.33
C ALA A 77 -8.42 -11.63 -14.92
N ASP A 78 -7.50 -10.67 -14.83
CA ASP A 78 -6.98 -10.14 -13.56
C ASP A 78 -8.07 -9.55 -12.68
N TRP A 79 -9.04 -8.85 -13.30
CA TRP A 79 -10.17 -8.27 -12.58
C TRP A 79 -11.07 -9.30 -11.87
N SER A 80 -11.07 -10.55 -12.33
CA SER A 80 -11.84 -11.65 -11.71
C SER A 80 -11.02 -12.48 -10.71
N GLN A 81 -9.71 -12.25 -10.59
CA GLN A 81 -8.87 -12.97 -9.64
C GLN A 81 -9.19 -12.55 -8.20
N LYS A 82 -9.19 -13.51 -7.28
CA LYS A 82 -9.34 -13.25 -5.84
C LYS A 82 -8.02 -12.76 -5.26
N ILE A 83 -8.06 -11.60 -4.60
CA ILE A 83 -6.88 -10.88 -4.11
C ILE A 83 -6.68 -11.12 -2.61
N VAL A 84 -7.65 -10.70 -1.80
CA VAL A 84 -7.61 -10.77 -0.33
C VAL A 84 -9.06 -10.79 0.19
N GLU A 85 -9.29 -11.32 1.39
CA GLU A 85 -10.65 -11.45 1.98
C GLU A 85 -11.69 -12.18 1.10
N GLY A 86 -11.22 -13.00 0.16
CA GLY A 86 -12.08 -13.63 -0.83
C GLY A 86 -12.71 -12.65 -1.83
N TRP A 87 -12.24 -11.40 -1.91
CA TRP A 87 -12.65 -10.40 -2.88
C TRP A 87 -11.88 -10.50 -4.19
N THR A 88 -12.59 -10.29 -5.30
CA THR A 88 -11.97 -10.02 -6.60
C THR A 88 -11.23 -8.69 -6.58
N LEU A 89 -10.39 -8.43 -7.58
CA LEU A 89 -9.77 -7.11 -7.73
C LEU A 89 -10.81 -5.98 -7.83
N GLN A 90 -11.95 -6.22 -8.48
CA GLN A 90 -13.03 -5.21 -8.55
C GLN A 90 -13.68 -4.98 -7.18
N GLU A 91 -13.94 -6.05 -6.43
CA GLU A 91 -14.51 -5.98 -5.08
C GLU A 91 -13.55 -5.29 -4.09
N LEU A 92 -12.24 -5.51 -4.23
CA LEU A 92 -11.22 -4.78 -3.46
C LEU A 92 -11.22 -3.27 -3.77
N VAL A 93 -11.37 -2.88 -5.04
CA VAL A 93 -11.50 -1.45 -5.40
C VAL A 93 -12.82 -0.87 -4.88
N ALA A 94 -13.90 -1.67 -4.85
CA ALA A 94 -15.16 -1.27 -4.25
C ALA A 94 -15.03 -1.06 -2.74
N HIS A 95 -14.25 -1.89 -2.04
CA HIS A 95 -13.89 -1.69 -0.64
C HIS A 95 -13.11 -0.39 -0.42
N LEU A 96 -12.05 -0.14 -1.19
CA LEU A 96 -11.30 1.13 -1.11
C LEU A 96 -12.21 2.35 -1.34
N ALA A 97 -13.14 2.25 -2.29
CA ALA A 97 -14.13 3.30 -2.54
C ALA A 97 -15.13 3.47 -1.40
N ALA A 98 -15.49 2.39 -0.69
CA ALA A 98 -16.34 2.42 0.49
C ALA A 98 -15.69 3.22 1.62
N THR A 99 -14.46 2.88 1.98
CA THR A 99 -13.74 3.54 3.07
C THR A 99 -13.34 4.97 2.71
N ASP A 100 -12.93 5.23 1.47
CA ASP A 100 -12.72 6.60 0.95
C ASP A 100 -14.00 7.43 1.02
N SER A 101 -15.18 6.85 0.80
CA SER A 101 -16.44 7.59 0.81
C SER A 101 -16.85 8.12 2.20
N LEU A 102 -16.45 7.42 3.27
CA LEU A 102 -16.64 7.88 4.64
C LEU A 102 -15.79 9.13 4.91
N VAL A 103 -14.54 9.12 4.45
CA VAL A 103 -13.66 10.31 4.52
C VAL A 103 -14.24 11.45 3.67
N ALA A 104 -14.66 11.17 2.44
CA ALA A 104 -15.25 12.17 1.56
C ALA A 104 -16.47 12.84 2.20
N CYS A 105 -17.37 12.04 2.79
CA CYS A 105 -18.53 12.55 3.52
C CYS A 105 -18.14 13.44 4.70
N ALA A 106 -17.11 13.05 5.47
CA ALA A 106 -16.68 13.79 6.66
C ALA A 106 -16.03 15.15 6.35
N ILE A 107 -15.61 15.38 5.11
CA ILE A 107 -14.98 16.64 4.67
C ILE A 107 -15.81 17.42 3.63
N ASP A 108 -17.06 17.03 3.40
CA ASP A 108 -17.94 17.59 2.38
C ASP A 108 -17.39 17.50 0.94
N ALA A 109 -16.66 16.42 0.63
CA ALA A 109 -16.26 16.09 -0.73
C ALA A 109 -17.33 15.21 -1.42
N PRO A 110 -17.39 15.22 -2.77
CA PRO A 110 -18.23 14.30 -3.53
C PRO A 110 -18.06 12.83 -3.10
N VAL A 111 -19.18 12.20 -2.77
CA VAL A 111 -19.28 10.78 -2.40
C VAL A 111 -19.71 9.96 -3.61
N ALA A 112 -18.97 8.90 -3.92
CA ALA A 112 -19.28 7.96 -4.98
C ALA A 112 -20.23 6.84 -4.53
N GLY A 113 -20.89 6.21 -5.51
CA GLY A 113 -21.75 5.06 -5.24
C GLY A 113 -23.11 5.39 -4.59
N PRO A 114 -23.75 4.41 -3.94
CA PRO A 114 -25.07 4.59 -3.34
C PRO A 114 -25.00 5.55 -2.13
N PRO A 115 -26.16 6.12 -1.73
CA PRO A 115 -26.23 7.01 -0.57
C PRO A 115 -25.63 6.40 0.69
N LEU A 116 -24.86 7.19 1.43
CA LEU A 116 -24.27 6.80 2.69
C LEU A 116 -25.33 6.88 3.79
N THR A 117 -25.73 5.73 4.32
CA THR A 117 -26.84 5.58 5.29
C THR A 117 -26.36 5.45 6.73
N ALA A 118 -25.12 5.02 6.94
CA ALA A 118 -24.49 4.82 8.24
C ALA A 118 -22.98 5.06 8.16
N ASN A 119 -22.38 5.38 9.30
CA ASN A 119 -20.93 5.54 9.45
C ASN A 119 -20.25 4.22 9.84
N ASP A 120 -20.44 3.19 9.01
CA ASP A 120 -19.98 1.82 9.22
C ASP A 120 -19.20 1.31 8.02
N VAL A 121 -17.95 0.88 8.23
CA VAL A 121 -17.05 0.42 7.16
C VAL A 121 -17.52 -0.87 6.52
N LEU A 122 -18.00 -1.83 7.32
CA LEU A 122 -18.37 -3.16 6.82
C LEU A 122 -19.65 -3.10 5.98
N GLY A 123 -20.69 -2.46 6.51
CA GLY A 123 -21.92 -2.22 5.77
C GLY A 123 -21.67 -1.41 4.49
N ARG A 124 -20.84 -0.36 4.58
CA ARG A 124 -20.51 0.45 3.40
C ARG A 124 -19.75 -0.34 2.33
N THR A 125 -18.85 -1.24 2.73
CA THR A 125 -18.13 -2.14 1.82
C THR A 125 -19.09 -3.08 1.10
N ALA A 126 -20.02 -3.70 1.83
CA ALA A 126 -21.04 -4.58 1.23
C ALA A 126 -21.92 -3.83 0.21
N ASP A 127 -22.35 -2.61 0.54
CA ASP A 127 -23.15 -1.76 -0.36
C ASP A 127 -22.38 -1.38 -1.63
N MET A 128 -21.09 -1.05 -1.51
CA MET A 128 -20.24 -0.74 -2.67
C MET A 128 -19.96 -1.96 -3.54
N ILE A 129 -19.74 -3.13 -2.96
CA ILE A 129 -19.58 -4.38 -3.70
C ILE A 129 -20.87 -4.69 -4.48
N ALA A 130 -22.03 -4.60 -3.83
CA ALA A 130 -23.32 -4.80 -4.50
C ALA A 130 -23.56 -3.79 -5.64
N TYR A 131 -23.25 -2.51 -5.41
CA TYR A 131 -23.37 -1.46 -6.42
C TYR A 131 -22.45 -1.68 -7.62
N THR A 132 -21.23 -2.15 -7.40
CA THR A 132 -20.24 -2.34 -8.46
C THR A 132 -20.41 -3.65 -9.23
N GLY A 133 -21.11 -4.64 -8.69
CA GLY A 133 -21.34 -5.94 -9.34
C GLY A 133 -22.07 -5.86 -10.70
N GLY A 134 -22.85 -4.80 -10.95
CA GLY A 134 -23.50 -4.53 -12.24
C GLY A 134 -22.68 -3.68 -13.21
N ARG A 135 -21.46 -3.27 -12.83
CA ARG A 135 -20.61 -2.31 -13.56
C ARG A 135 -19.38 -3.00 -14.12
N THR A 136 -18.79 -2.40 -15.15
CA THR A 136 -17.48 -2.82 -15.64
C THR A 136 -16.39 -2.45 -14.64
N PRO A 137 -15.29 -3.22 -14.56
CA PRO A 137 -14.18 -2.88 -13.68
C PRO A 137 -13.58 -1.50 -13.94
N GLN A 138 -13.60 -1.05 -15.20
CA GLN A 138 -13.11 0.27 -15.60
C GLN A 138 -14.01 1.41 -15.07
N GLU A 139 -15.32 1.21 -15.00
CA GLU A 139 -16.24 2.17 -14.35
C GLU A 139 -15.96 2.24 -12.84
N THR A 140 -15.80 1.09 -12.17
CA THR A 140 -15.44 1.04 -10.75
C THR A 140 -14.12 1.77 -10.48
N ARG A 141 -13.08 1.49 -11.28
CA ARG A 141 -11.78 2.17 -11.19
C ARG A 141 -11.90 3.68 -11.39
N ALA A 142 -12.60 4.12 -12.44
CA ALA A 142 -12.71 5.54 -12.78
C ALA A 142 -13.44 6.34 -11.69
N GLU A 143 -14.51 5.76 -11.14
CA GLU A 143 -15.29 6.37 -10.05
C GLU A 143 -14.50 6.43 -8.74
N TRP A 144 -13.82 5.35 -8.36
CA TRP A 144 -12.92 5.34 -7.20
C TRP A 144 -11.81 6.39 -7.33
N ARG A 145 -11.13 6.44 -8.49
CA ARG A 145 -10.07 7.43 -8.75
C ARG A 145 -10.60 8.87 -8.67
N ALA A 146 -11.79 9.13 -9.21
CA ALA A 146 -12.40 10.46 -9.15
C ALA A 146 -12.72 10.88 -7.71
N GLN A 147 -13.23 9.96 -6.88
CA GLN A 147 -13.48 10.21 -5.46
C GLN A 147 -12.18 10.50 -4.70
N ALA A 148 -11.14 9.69 -4.90
CA ALA A 148 -9.85 9.88 -4.26
C ALA A 148 -9.21 11.24 -4.61
N GLU A 149 -9.35 11.67 -5.87
CA GLU A 149 -8.91 13.01 -6.30
C GLU A 149 -9.74 14.13 -5.66
N ALA A 150 -11.06 13.94 -5.51
CA ALA A 150 -11.93 14.90 -4.85
C ALA A 150 -11.60 15.04 -3.36
N ILE A 151 -11.31 13.93 -2.67
CA ILE A 151 -10.83 13.92 -1.28
C ILE A 151 -9.52 14.70 -1.18
N ARG A 152 -8.55 14.40 -2.07
CA ARG A 152 -7.25 15.07 -2.09
C ARG A 152 -7.39 16.58 -2.29
N ALA A 153 -8.21 16.99 -3.26
CA ALA A 153 -8.45 18.40 -3.56
C ALA A 153 -9.09 19.13 -2.38
N ARG A 154 -10.14 18.54 -1.80
CA ARG A 154 -10.85 19.12 -0.64
C ARG A 154 -9.95 19.22 0.59
N ALA A 155 -9.20 18.16 0.90
CA ALA A 155 -8.31 18.14 2.05
C ALA A 155 -7.16 19.15 1.95
N ALA A 156 -6.68 19.44 0.73
CA ALA A 156 -5.63 20.45 0.51
C ALA A 156 -6.07 21.88 0.89
N GLU A 157 -7.38 22.12 1.02
CA GLU A 157 -7.97 23.41 1.42
C GLU A 157 -8.34 23.47 2.91
N MET A 158 -8.08 22.39 3.66
CA MET A 158 -8.45 22.26 5.07
C MET A 158 -7.22 22.30 5.99
N ASP A 159 -7.46 22.60 7.26
CA ASP A 159 -6.45 22.41 8.29
C ASP A 159 -6.20 20.90 8.49
N PRO A 160 -4.94 20.40 8.38
CA PRO A 160 -4.62 18.99 8.62
C PRO A 160 -5.03 18.49 10.01
N GLY A 161 -5.07 19.38 11.00
CA GLY A 161 -5.49 19.06 12.37
C GLY A 161 -7.00 18.97 12.58
N THR A 162 -7.81 19.25 11.56
CA THR A 162 -9.28 19.20 11.66
C THR A 162 -9.73 17.81 12.13
N PRO A 163 -10.40 17.68 13.30
CA PRO A 163 -10.88 16.39 13.75
C PRO A 163 -12.05 15.94 12.89
N ILE A 164 -11.97 14.71 12.37
CA ILE A 164 -13.05 14.04 11.64
C ILE A 164 -13.26 12.63 12.20
N THR A 165 -14.47 12.07 12.01
CA THR A 165 -14.86 10.78 12.61
C THR A 165 -15.43 9.77 11.60
N PRO A 166 -14.79 9.54 10.43
CA PRO A 166 -15.21 8.47 9.53
C PRO A 166 -15.02 7.09 10.21
N GLY A 167 -16.00 6.19 10.06
CA GLY A 167 -15.98 4.85 10.66
C GLY A 167 -16.00 4.83 12.19
N GLY A 168 -16.39 5.92 12.84
CA GLY A 168 -16.51 6.02 14.30
C GLY A 168 -15.24 6.37 15.07
N MET A 169 -14.09 6.52 14.40
CA MET A 169 -12.81 6.88 15.03
C MET A 169 -12.45 8.34 14.81
N SER A 170 -12.31 9.12 15.90
CA SER A 170 -12.03 10.54 15.83
C SER A 170 -10.53 10.81 15.84
N PHE A 171 -9.98 11.26 14.71
CA PHE A 171 -8.58 11.64 14.54
C PHE A 171 -8.47 12.90 13.67
N ALA A 172 -7.28 13.48 13.61
CA ALA A 172 -6.98 14.57 12.69
C ALA A 172 -7.16 14.11 11.23
N LEU A 173 -7.59 15.01 10.35
CA LEU A 173 -7.72 14.77 8.91
C LEU A 173 -6.42 14.22 8.30
N SER A 174 -5.26 14.74 8.72
CA SER A 174 -3.96 14.22 8.26
C SER A 174 -3.76 12.74 8.59
N ASP A 175 -4.20 12.31 9.78
CA ASP A 175 -4.05 10.93 10.23
C ASP A 175 -5.01 10.01 9.49
N HIS A 176 -6.23 10.47 9.21
CA HIS A 176 -7.15 9.74 8.33
C HIS A 176 -6.59 9.57 6.92
N LEU A 177 -5.94 10.60 6.34
CA LEU A 177 -5.28 10.43 5.04
C LEU A 177 -4.07 9.47 5.09
N LEU A 178 -3.35 9.42 6.22
CA LEU A 178 -2.29 8.42 6.42
C LEU A 178 -2.84 7.00 6.59
N ALA A 179 -4.00 6.85 7.22
CA ALA A 179 -4.73 5.58 7.27
C ALA A 179 -5.16 5.15 5.85
N ARG A 180 -5.76 6.06 5.06
CA ARG A 180 -6.11 5.80 3.65
C ARG A 180 -4.89 5.43 2.81
N MET A 181 -3.77 6.13 3.02
CA MET A 181 -2.48 5.82 2.40
C MET A 181 -2.04 4.39 2.71
N LEU A 182 -2.04 4.00 3.99
CA LEU A 182 -1.61 2.68 4.44
C LEU A 182 -2.48 1.57 3.85
N GLU A 183 -3.80 1.70 3.97
CA GLU A 183 -4.77 0.72 3.43
C GLU A 183 -4.61 0.55 1.91
N THR A 184 -4.53 1.67 1.18
CA THR A 184 -4.29 1.64 -0.26
C THR A 184 -2.97 0.95 -0.58
N TRP A 185 -1.91 1.19 0.21
CA TRP A 185 -0.61 0.58 -0.01
C TRP A 185 -0.63 -0.94 0.23
N LEU A 186 -1.22 -1.40 1.33
CA LEU A 186 -1.37 -2.82 1.65
C LEU A 186 -2.11 -3.55 0.54
N HIS A 187 -3.27 -3.05 0.14
CA HIS A 187 -4.08 -3.65 -0.91
C HIS A 187 -3.46 -3.57 -2.31
N THR A 188 -2.65 -2.53 -2.57
CA THR A 188 -1.85 -2.48 -3.80
C THR A 188 -0.82 -3.61 -3.82
N VAL A 189 -0.18 -3.91 -2.68
CA VAL A 189 0.78 -5.02 -2.58
C VAL A 189 0.08 -6.38 -2.66
N ASP A 190 -1.07 -6.54 -2.00
CA ASP A 190 -1.90 -7.75 -2.10
C ASP A 190 -2.25 -8.03 -3.58
N ALA A 191 -2.75 -7.01 -4.29
CA ALA A 191 -3.07 -7.12 -5.71
C ALA A 191 -1.84 -7.42 -6.57
N ALA A 192 -0.75 -6.67 -6.38
CA ALA A 192 0.46 -6.85 -7.16
C ALA A 192 1.06 -8.26 -7.00
N ALA A 193 1.00 -8.83 -5.80
CA ALA A 193 1.47 -10.20 -5.54
C ALA A 193 0.67 -11.24 -6.35
N VAL A 194 -0.66 -11.15 -6.35
CA VAL A 194 -1.53 -12.07 -7.12
C VAL A 194 -1.34 -11.89 -8.62
N LEU A 195 -1.15 -10.65 -9.08
CA LEU A 195 -0.95 -10.35 -10.50
C LEU A 195 0.49 -10.57 -10.99
N GLY A 196 1.41 -11.00 -10.12
CA GLY A 196 2.82 -11.20 -10.47
C GLY A 196 3.56 -9.92 -10.85
N VAL A 197 3.11 -8.77 -10.35
CA VAL A 197 3.70 -7.46 -10.63
C VAL A 197 4.61 -7.04 -9.48
N SER A 198 5.84 -6.64 -9.80
CA SER A 198 6.74 -6.02 -8.82
C SER A 198 6.52 -4.51 -8.80
N LEU A 199 6.21 -3.95 -7.63
CA LEU A 199 6.04 -2.51 -7.43
C LEU A 199 7.17 -1.91 -6.59
N PRO A 200 7.63 -0.70 -6.90
CA PRO A 200 8.57 0.01 -6.03
C PRO A 200 7.87 0.42 -4.72
N LEU A 201 8.65 0.47 -3.64
CA LEU A 201 8.22 1.04 -2.38
C LEU A 201 7.81 2.53 -2.55
N PRO A 202 6.92 3.06 -1.69
CA PRO A 202 6.74 4.50 -1.59
C PRO A 202 8.09 5.19 -1.28
N VAL A 203 8.20 6.48 -1.63
CA VAL A 203 9.38 7.26 -1.24
C VAL A 203 9.44 7.41 0.28
N ALA A 204 10.65 7.53 0.84
CA ALA A 204 10.86 7.66 2.28
C ALA A 204 10.03 8.79 2.92
N ALA A 205 9.85 9.90 2.22
CA ALA A 205 9.03 11.04 2.68
C ALA A 205 7.52 10.72 2.80
N HIS A 206 7.05 9.62 2.20
CA HIS A 206 5.69 9.12 2.38
C HIS A 206 5.64 8.00 3.43
N ILE A 207 6.69 7.18 3.51
CA ILE A 207 6.78 6.09 4.51
C ILE A 207 6.89 6.65 5.92
N HIS A 208 7.75 7.65 6.14
CA HIS A 208 8.00 8.19 7.47
C HIS A 208 6.75 8.71 8.21
N PRO A 209 5.91 9.58 7.61
CA PRO A 209 4.70 10.03 8.29
C PRO A 209 3.69 8.88 8.52
N THR A 210 3.63 7.89 7.63
CA THR A 210 2.79 6.70 7.85
C THR A 210 3.32 5.84 9.00
N ALA A 211 4.64 5.70 9.13
CA ALA A 211 5.28 4.99 10.23
C ALA A 211 5.07 5.72 11.57
N ASP A 212 5.16 7.05 11.56
CA ASP A 212 4.81 7.89 12.72
C ASP A 212 3.34 7.66 13.15
N PHE A 213 2.41 7.68 12.20
CA PHE A 213 1.01 7.37 12.46
C PHE A 213 0.85 5.96 13.07
N CYS A 214 1.50 4.94 12.50
CA CYS A 214 1.48 3.58 13.03
C CYS A 214 2.06 3.48 14.47
N ALA A 215 3.15 4.19 14.75
CA ALA A 215 3.73 4.25 16.10
C ALA A 215 2.75 4.87 17.12
N ARG A 216 2.05 5.94 16.73
CA ARG A 216 1.01 6.57 17.55
C ARG A 216 -0.22 5.68 17.79
N LEU A 217 -0.45 4.68 16.95
CA LEU A 217 -1.53 3.70 17.13
C LEU A 217 -1.22 2.60 18.14
N ILE A 218 0.05 2.36 18.51
CA ILE A 218 0.40 1.25 19.42
C ILE A 218 -0.44 1.25 20.71
N PRO A 219 -0.56 2.36 21.49
CA PRO A 219 -1.36 2.35 22.71
C PRO A 219 -2.84 2.05 22.45
N TRP A 220 -3.38 2.52 21.31
CA TRP A 220 -4.75 2.22 20.89
C TRP A 220 -4.94 0.75 20.53
N THR A 221 -3.97 0.14 19.85
CA THR A 221 -4.04 -1.28 19.48
C THR A 221 -4.04 -2.18 20.72
N MET A 222 -3.26 -1.83 21.75
CA MET A 222 -3.28 -2.55 23.03
C MET A 222 -4.62 -2.39 23.75
N LEU A 223 -5.12 -1.16 23.85
CA LEU A 223 -6.42 -0.86 24.47
C LEU A 223 -7.56 -1.63 23.80
N LEU A 224 -7.64 -1.61 22.47
CA LEU A 224 -8.68 -2.31 21.71
C LEU A 224 -8.57 -3.84 21.81
N SER A 225 -7.37 -4.35 22.07
CA SER A 225 -7.12 -5.77 22.35
C SER A 225 -7.40 -6.16 23.81
N GLY A 226 -7.80 -5.21 24.67
CA GLY A 226 -8.02 -5.45 26.09
C GLY A 226 -6.74 -5.68 26.90
N VAL A 227 -5.59 -5.27 26.37
CA VAL A 227 -4.28 -5.41 27.04
C VAL A 227 -3.92 -4.07 27.68
N ASP A 228 -3.68 -4.10 29.00
CA ASP A 228 -3.26 -2.91 29.74
C ASP A 228 -1.80 -2.59 29.46
N GLY A 229 -1.56 -1.46 28.79
CA GLY A 229 -0.23 -0.91 28.55
C GLY A 229 0.49 -0.47 29.83
N GLY A 230 -0.21 -0.37 30.95
CA GLY A 230 0.35 -0.05 32.26
C GLY A 230 0.53 1.44 32.53
N GLY A 231 0.03 2.32 31.64
CA GLY A 231 -0.13 3.78 31.78
C GLY A 231 1.14 4.64 31.95
N ALA A 232 2.14 4.13 32.67
CA ALA A 232 3.43 4.77 32.91
C ALA A 232 4.58 4.12 32.11
N ARG A 233 4.31 3.01 31.42
CA ARG A 233 5.30 2.27 30.61
C ARG A 233 5.42 2.88 29.22
N ALA A 234 6.55 2.65 28.57
CA ALA A 234 6.84 3.09 27.22
C ALA A 234 7.66 2.05 26.45
N VAL A 235 7.52 2.11 25.13
CA VAL A 235 8.31 1.35 24.16
C VAL A 235 9.24 2.32 23.44
N ARG A 236 10.52 1.95 23.31
CA ARG A 236 11.41 2.58 22.34
C ARG A 236 11.34 1.79 21.04
N LEU A 237 10.72 2.39 20.02
CA LEU A 237 10.55 1.75 18.71
C LEU A 237 11.59 2.30 17.74
N THR A 238 12.49 1.44 17.25
CA THR A 238 13.46 1.78 16.20
C THR A 238 13.02 1.14 14.89
N LEU A 239 12.62 1.95 13.93
CA LEU A 239 12.28 1.48 12.58
C LEU A 239 13.46 1.75 11.66
N THR A 240 14.04 0.70 11.09
CA THR A 240 15.16 0.78 10.15
C THR A 240 14.69 0.96 8.72
N GLY A 241 15.58 1.40 7.83
CA GLY A 241 15.30 1.53 6.40
C GLY A 241 14.82 2.93 5.97
N PRO A 242 14.61 3.16 4.65
CA PRO A 242 14.19 4.45 4.12
C PRO A 242 12.81 4.88 4.64
N GLY A 243 12.76 5.98 5.37
CA GLY A 243 11.55 6.46 6.05
C GLY A 243 11.41 5.99 7.49
N GLY A 244 12.38 5.21 7.99
CA GLY A 244 12.48 4.83 9.39
C GLY A 244 12.78 6.00 10.34
N GLY A 245 13.03 5.67 11.60
CA GLY A 245 13.21 6.63 12.69
C GLY A 245 13.27 5.94 14.06
N VAL A 246 13.30 6.73 15.12
CA VAL A 246 13.22 6.22 16.49
C VAL A 246 12.14 7.01 17.24
N TRP A 247 11.21 6.30 17.87
CA TRP A 247 10.11 6.86 18.63
C TRP A 247 10.16 6.40 20.08
N HIS A 248 9.86 7.33 20.99
CA HIS A 248 9.41 7.01 22.34
C HIS A 248 7.88 6.93 22.33
N VAL A 249 7.35 5.77 22.68
CA VAL A 249 5.91 5.46 22.61
C VAL A 249 5.39 5.16 24.01
N PRO A 250 4.86 6.16 24.73
CA PRO A 250 4.15 5.93 25.98
C PRO A 250 2.92 5.04 25.75
N LEU A 251 2.71 4.04 26.61
CA LEU A 251 1.57 3.11 26.53
C LEU A 251 0.34 3.65 27.26
N ASP A 252 0.02 4.91 26.95
CA ASP A 252 -1.15 5.65 27.41
C ASP A 252 -1.75 6.36 26.19
N VAL A 253 -3.02 6.09 25.89
CA VAL A 253 -3.74 6.71 24.75
C VAL A 253 -3.90 8.23 24.89
N GLN A 254 -3.71 8.78 26.09
CA GLN A 254 -3.72 10.23 26.35
C GLN A 254 -2.37 10.91 26.05
N VAL A 255 -1.29 10.13 25.84
CA VAL A 255 0.05 10.65 25.59
C VAL A 255 0.52 10.23 24.21
N VAL A 256 0.81 11.22 23.37
CA VAL A 256 1.20 10.98 21.98
C VAL A 256 2.66 10.53 21.91
N ALA A 257 2.92 9.51 21.07
CA ALA A 257 4.29 9.11 20.74
C ALA A 257 5.08 10.28 20.15
N ARG A 258 6.38 10.32 20.43
CA ARG A 258 7.26 11.42 20.01
C ARG A 258 8.60 10.88 19.50
N PRO A 259 9.37 11.67 18.74
CA PRO A 259 10.76 11.32 18.44
C PRO A 259 11.51 10.97 19.73
N ASP A 260 12.35 9.94 19.69
CA ASP A 260 13.11 9.51 20.86
C ASP A 260 14.01 10.65 21.37
N ASP A 261 13.89 10.90 22.67
CA ASP A 261 14.63 11.93 23.42
C ASP A 261 15.55 11.29 24.48
N GLY A 262 15.75 9.97 24.41
CA GLY A 262 16.49 9.20 25.40
C GLY A 262 15.72 8.91 26.69
N ALA A 263 14.43 9.23 26.78
CA ALA A 263 13.61 8.88 27.94
C ALA A 263 13.59 7.35 28.19
N PRO A 264 13.47 6.91 29.45
CA PRO A 264 13.39 5.49 29.77
C PRO A 264 12.23 4.79 29.04
N ALA A 265 12.47 3.54 28.66
CA ALA A 265 11.48 2.62 28.11
C ALA A 265 11.73 1.23 28.70
N GLU A 266 10.67 0.48 28.97
CA GLU A 266 10.73 -0.88 29.52
C GLU A 266 11.20 -1.89 28.48
N VAL A 267 10.98 -1.57 27.20
CA VAL A 267 11.34 -2.43 26.08
C VAL A 267 11.77 -1.60 24.88
N GLU A 268 12.76 -2.13 24.16
CA GLU A 268 13.20 -1.64 22.86
C GLU A 268 12.85 -2.68 21.80
N ILE A 269 12.17 -2.23 20.74
CA ILE A 269 11.81 -3.06 19.59
C ILE A 269 12.43 -2.42 18.34
N ALA A 270 13.28 -3.18 17.64
CA ALA A 270 13.89 -2.73 16.39
C ALA A 270 13.51 -3.64 15.22
N CYS A 271 12.96 -3.08 14.14
CA CYS A 271 12.53 -3.81 12.95
C CYS A 271 12.54 -2.92 11.70
N ASP A 272 12.32 -3.49 10.51
CA ASP A 272 12.18 -2.71 9.27
C ASP A 272 10.88 -1.88 9.26
N VAL A 273 10.96 -0.64 8.77
CA VAL A 273 9.82 0.29 8.74
C VAL A 273 8.65 -0.20 7.88
N VAL A 274 8.93 -0.92 6.78
CA VAL A 274 7.89 -1.48 5.92
C VAL A 274 7.24 -2.65 6.63
N ASP A 275 8.04 -3.56 7.19
CA ASP A 275 7.52 -4.71 7.93
C ASP A 275 6.66 -4.27 9.12
N PHE A 276 7.05 -3.21 9.84
CA PHE A 276 6.24 -2.64 10.93
C PHE A 276 4.89 -2.11 10.45
N CYS A 277 4.85 -1.29 9.39
CA CYS A 277 3.58 -0.84 8.80
C CYS A 277 2.71 -2.03 8.34
N PHE A 278 3.33 -3.09 7.83
CA PHE A 278 2.63 -4.29 7.36
C PHE A 278 2.16 -5.18 8.51
N LEU A 279 2.83 -5.16 9.67
CA LEU A 279 2.36 -5.79 10.90
C LEU A 279 1.07 -5.12 11.40
N LEU A 280 1.03 -3.78 11.46
CA LEU A 280 -0.20 -3.04 11.77
C LEU A 280 -1.32 -3.36 10.77
N GLY A 281 -0.96 -3.58 9.50
CA GLY A 281 -1.88 -3.99 8.44
C GLY A 281 -2.28 -5.46 8.43
N GLY A 282 -1.85 -6.27 9.40
CA GLY A 282 -2.16 -7.71 9.45
C GLY A 282 -1.49 -8.56 8.36
N ARG A 283 -0.45 -8.04 7.69
CA ARG A 283 0.32 -8.73 6.63
C ARG A 283 1.62 -9.36 7.15
N ARG A 284 1.82 -9.37 8.47
CA ARG A 284 2.93 -10.07 9.14
C ARG A 284 2.39 -10.81 10.36
N ALA A 285 2.82 -12.05 10.54
CA ALA A 285 2.48 -12.85 11.71
C ALA A 285 3.30 -12.37 12.92
N PRO A 286 2.67 -12.00 14.05
CA PRO A 286 3.40 -11.52 15.24
C PRO A 286 4.44 -12.51 15.77
N ASP A 287 4.12 -13.81 15.78
CA ASP A 287 5.00 -14.88 16.30
C ASP A 287 6.29 -15.07 15.48
N GLU A 288 6.27 -14.71 14.21
CA GLU A 288 7.40 -14.85 13.27
C GLU A 288 7.98 -13.49 12.85
N PHE A 289 7.54 -12.41 13.51
CA PHE A 289 7.90 -11.06 13.10
C PHE A 289 9.40 -10.80 13.32
N PRO A 290 10.16 -10.40 12.27
CA PRO A 290 11.59 -10.19 12.38
C PRO A 290 11.92 -8.89 13.12
N ALA A 291 11.95 -8.97 14.45
CA ALA A 291 12.33 -7.87 15.33
C ALA A 291 13.47 -8.26 16.28
N THR A 292 14.34 -7.29 16.57
CA THR A 292 15.29 -7.37 17.68
C THR A 292 14.63 -6.75 18.92
N ILE A 293 14.61 -7.49 20.03
CA ILE A 293 13.95 -7.10 21.27
C ILE A 293 14.97 -7.05 22.40
N THR A 294 14.99 -5.95 23.14
CA THR A 294 15.78 -5.78 24.36
C THR A 294 14.89 -5.27 25.49
N GLY A 295 15.04 -5.79 26.71
CA GLY A 295 14.21 -5.40 27.86
C GLY A 295 13.05 -6.37 28.09
N ASP A 296 11.86 -5.86 28.36
CA ASP A 296 10.67 -6.65 28.69
C ASP A 296 10.10 -7.41 27.47
N ALA A 297 10.47 -8.68 27.33
CA ALA A 297 10.00 -9.55 26.25
C ALA A 297 8.50 -9.85 26.30
N GLY A 298 7.87 -9.81 27.49
CA GLY A 298 6.42 -9.97 27.62
C GLY A 298 5.68 -8.79 27.02
N LEU A 299 6.13 -7.58 27.35
CA LEU A 299 5.62 -6.35 26.75
C LEU A 299 5.82 -6.30 25.23
N ALA A 300 6.99 -6.71 24.76
CA ALA A 300 7.26 -6.78 23.32
C ALA A 300 6.23 -7.67 22.62
N ARG A 301 5.96 -8.85 23.18
CA ARG A 301 4.96 -9.78 22.64
C ARG A 301 3.58 -9.12 22.61
N ASP A 302 3.14 -8.52 23.71
CA ASP A 302 1.84 -7.86 23.77
C ASP A 302 1.70 -6.79 22.68
N VAL A 303 2.71 -5.92 22.52
CA VAL A 303 2.74 -4.88 21.46
C VAL A 303 2.62 -5.50 20.07
N LEU A 304 3.42 -6.54 19.77
CA LEU A 304 3.43 -7.18 18.44
C LEU A 304 2.11 -7.91 18.14
N HIS A 305 1.51 -8.58 19.14
CA HIS A 305 0.24 -9.31 18.96
C HIS A 305 -0.98 -8.39 18.91
N CYS A 306 -0.95 -7.23 19.56
CA CYS A 306 -2.03 -6.25 19.51
C CYS A 306 -2.02 -5.42 18.22
N ALA A 307 -0.84 -5.20 17.62
CA ALA A 307 -0.66 -4.36 16.43
C ALA A 307 -1.72 -4.57 15.31
N PRO A 308 -2.05 -5.79 14.86
CA PRO A 308 -3.00 -5.98 13.76
C PRO A 308 -4.48 -5.77 14.14
N VAL A 309 -4.84 -5.39 15.38
CA VAL A 309 -6.26 -5.32 15.79
C VAL A 309 -7.11 -4.34 14.96
N LEU A 310 -6.47 -3.34 14.34
CA LEU A 310 -7.12 -2.36 13.47
C LEU A 310 -7.10 -2.74 11.98
N SER A 311 -6.52 -3.90 11.62
CA SER A 311 -6.39 -4.35 10.23
C SER A 311 -7.66 -4.98 9.66
N GLY A 312 -8.84 -4.51 10.09
CA GLY A 312 -10.12 -4.98 9.57
C GLY A 312 -10.18 -4.91 8.04
N PRO A 313 -11.09 -5.68 7.42
CA PRO A 313 -11.17 -5.79 5.97
C PRO A 313 -11.54 -4.47 5.31
#